data_AF-A0A539DW94-F1
#
_entry.id   AF-A0A539DW94-F1
#
_cell.length_a   1.000
_cell.length_b   1.000
_cell.length_c   1.000
_cell.angle_alpha   90.00
_cell.angle_beta   90.00
_cell.angle_gamma   90.00
#
_symmetry.space_group_name_H-M   'P 1'
#
loop_
_entity.id
_entity.type
_entity.pdbx_description
1 polymer ?
#
loop_
_entity_poly.entity_id
_entity_poly.type
_entity_poly.pdbx_seq_one_letter_code
_entity_poly.pdbx_strand_id
1 'polypeptide(L)'
;MKPLFQPRALRIAILGALILTPAIQAAGSVTPNKIVRVEPILKEMAATQAELPVLLVLTAQPQHALAKRIRAQYEPKLELLARQIRDLYAPYRPKTVMATEEEELAFDKLRDAQLPTDIKGRVDEINKQREALARQMRQEIAKTTEQAIAVSQSDALAVVQGIGGRVMERIGVVNAIAAVIPSGALDKLASYQGVTEIAYNQPGKPELDNQASSLGVNAFWSDGYDGGIWDVGVLDEGVDETHPALAGHTFYENYAPNGAHGTGVACMYGSSNATHKGLAFGLNAIIVDNAGDTGTSMSG
;
A
#
# COMPACT_ATOMS: atom_id res chain seq x y z
N MET A 1 -69.93 -38.56 -4.29
CA MET A 1 -69.99 -39.90 -3.68
C MET A 1 -68.59 -40.30 -3.23
N LYS A 2 -68.39 -40.56 -1.93
CA LYS A 2 -67.23 -41.33 -1.41
C LYS A 2 -67.42 -42.81 -1.78
N PRO A 3 -66.35 -43.61 -1.94
CA PRO A 3 -65.73 -44.31 -0.79
C PRO A 3 -64.19 -44.20 -0.80
N LEU A 4 -63.51 -43.98 0.33
CA LEU A 4 -63.10 -44.98 1.35
C LEU A 4 -62.32 -46.16 0.76
N PHE A 5 -60.99 -46.12 0.83
CA PHE A 5 -60.14 -47.25 1.24
C PHE A 5 -58.69 -46.77 1.50
N GLN A 6 -58.25 -46.93 2.75
CA GLN A 6 -56.86 -47.11 3.19
C GLN A 6 -56.84 -48.45 3.98
N PRO A 7 -55.70 -49.04 4.40
CA PRO A 7 -54.29 -48.78 4.05
C PRO A 7 -53.51 -50.08 3.69
N ARG A 8 -52.29 -49.96 3.14
CA ARG A 8 -51.20 -50.91 3.42
C ARG A 8 -49.88 -50.17 3.55
N ALA A 9 -49.26 -50.34 4.71
CA ALA A 9 -47.92 -49.88 5.03
C ALA A 9 -46.86 -50.87 4.52
N LEU A 10 -45.79 -50.37 3.90
CA LEU A 10 -44.44 -50.95 3.92
C LEU A 10 -43.48 -49.88 3.33
N ARG A 11 -42.78 -49.14 4.19
CA ARG A 11 -41.36 -49.30 4.57
C ARG A 11 -40.35 -48.74 3.55
N ILE A 12 -39.61 -47.75 4.07
CA ILE A 12 -38.15 -47.55 3.92
C ILE A 12 -37.65 -47.00 2.57
N ALA A 13 -37.31 -45.71 2.57
CA ALA A 13 -35.93 -45.21 2.41
C ALA A 13 -35.98 -43.67 2.24
N ILE A 14 -35.80 -42.94 3.35
CA ILE A 14 -35.51 -41.51 3.30
C ILE A 14 -34.02 -41.40 2.98
N LEU A 15 -33.69 -41.05 1.73
CA LEU A 15 -32.35 -40.64 1.35
C LEU A 15 -32.15 -39.21 1.87
N GLY A 16 -31.73 -39.11 3.14
CA GLY A 16 -31.33 -37.84 3.75
C GLY A 16 -30.06 -37.34 3.08
N ALA A 17 -30.15 -36.20 2.41
CA ALA A 17 -29.00 -35.46 1.93
C ALA A 17 -28.16 -35.03 3.14
N LEU A 18 -27.01 -35.68 3.30
CA LEU A 18 -26.01 -35.41 4.31
C LEU A 18 -25.40 -34.03 4.02
N ILE A 19 -25.91 -32.99 4.67
CA ILE A 19 -25.22 -31.70 4.77
C ILE A 19 -24.01 -31.96 5.67
N LEU A 20 -22.83 -32.12 5.05
CA LEU A 20 -21.55 -32.08 5.75
C LEU A 20 -21.32 -30.64 6.24
N THR A 21 -21.82 -30.33 7.43
CA THR A 21 -21.25 -29.28 8.27
C THR A 21 -19.89 -29.77 8.77
N PRO A 22 -18.77 -29.07 8.51
CA PRO A 22 -17.56 -29.35 9.25
C PRO A 22 -17.79 -28.88 10.68
N ALA A 23 -17.90 -29.84 11.60
CA ALA A 23 -17.77 -29.58 13.03
C ALA A 23 -16.34 -29.05 13.26
N ILE A 24 -16.22 -27.74 13.43
CA ILE A 24 -15.02 -27.14 14.00
C ILE A 24 -15.03 -27.58 15.46
N GLN A 25 -14.25 -28.63 15.74
CA GLN A 25 -13.95 -29.07 17.08
C GLN A 25 -13.35 -27.87 17.82
N ALA A 26 -14.04 -27.41 18.88
CA ALA A 26 -13.50 -26.45 19.81
C ALA A 26 -12.29 -27.09 20.51
N ALA A 27 -11.10 -26.88 19.95
CA ALA A 27 -9.88 -27.01 20.71
C ALA A 27 -9.93 -25.91 21.78
N GLY A 28 -9.94 -26.30 23.05
CA GLY A 28 -9.87 -25.38 24.16
C GLY A 28 -8.70 -24.41 23.96
N SER A 29 -9.03 -23.16 23.62
CA SER A 29 -8.03 -22.11 23.52
C SER A 29 -7.64 -21.73 24.94
N VAL A 30 -6.56 -22.35 25.45
CA VAL A 30 -5.70 -21.65 26.38
C VAL A 30 -5.15 -20.49 25.57
N THR A 31 -5.78 -19.31 25.67
CA THR A 31 -5.22 -18.08 25.11
C THR A 31 -3.91 -17.86 25.88
N PRO A 32 -2.74 -17.96 25.24
CA PRO A 32 -1.54 -17.45 25.88
C PRO A 32 -1.83 -15.98 26.15
N ASN A 33 -1.69 -15.56 27.40
CA ASN A 33 -1.95 -14.20 27.83
C ASN A 33 -1.07 -13.28 26.97
N LYS A 34 -1.65 -12.71 25.91
CA LYS A 34 -0.89 -11.94 24.93
C LYS A 34 -0.50 -10.65 25.64
N ILE A 35 0.79 -10.48 25.87
CA ILE A 35 1.30 -9.27 26.50
C ILE A 35 1.11 -8.14 25.50
N VAL A 36 0.23 -7.19 25.84
CA VAL A 36 0.11 -5.95 25.09
C VAL A 36 1.39 -5.13 25.32
N ARG A 37 2.08 -4.80 24.24
CA ARG A 37 3.23 -3.89 24.29
C ARG A 37 2.70 -2.47 24.39
N VAL A 38 3.04 -1.76 25.47
CA VAL A 38 2.77 -0.31 25.59
C VAL A 38 4.10 0.40 25.46
N GLU A 39 4.20 1.33 24.52
CA GLU A 39 5.42 2.12 24.37
C GLU A 39 5.73 2.94 25.64
N PRO A 40 6.99 2.96 26.11
CA PRO A 40 7.35 3.65 27.36
C PRO A 40 6.96 5.13 27.39
N ILE A 41 7.11 5.83 26.26
CA ILE A 41 6.81 7.27 26.15
C ILE A 41 5.36 7.59 26.52
N LEU A 42 4.41 6.69 26.24
CA LEU A 42 3.00 6.89 26.60
C LEU A 42 2.78 6.91 28.12
N LYS A 43 3.58 6.15 28.89
CA LYS A 43 3.52 6.16 30.35
C LYS A 43 4.11 7.45 30.93
N GLU A 44 5.19 7.95 30.33
CA GLU A 44 5.80 9.22 30.70
C GLU A 44 4.83 10.39 30.41
N MET A 45 4.20 10.38 29.23
CA MET A 45 3.20 11.36 28.84
C MET A 45 1.95 11.30 29.73
N ALA A 46 1.51 10.11 30.14
CA ALA A 46 0.35 9.95 31.01
C ALA A 46 0.50 10.68 32.36
N ALA A 47 1.73 10.92 32.81
CA ALA A 47 2.01 11.66 34.05
C ALA A 47 1.86 13.18 33.90
N THR A 48 1.90 13.71 32.67
CA THR A 48 1.94 15.17 32.41
C THR A 48 0.82 15.65 31.50
N GLN A 49 0.16 14.76 30.77
CA GLN A 49 -0.86 15.09 29.77
C GLN A 49 -2.22 14.47 30.15
N ALA A 50 -3.30 15.20 29.85
CA ALA A 50 -4.66 14.73 30.08
C ALA A 50 -5.14 13.72 29.03
N GLU A 51 -4.61 13.84 27.81
CA GLU A 51 -4.95 13.01 26.66
C GLU A 51 -3.67 12.48 26.01
N LEU A 52 -3.76 11.29 25.39
CA LEU A 52 -2.67 10.62 24.72
C LEU A 52 -3.08 10.29 23.28
N PRO A 53 -2.33 10.74 22.26
CA PRO A 53 -2.51 10.26 20.91
C PRO A 53 -1.82 8.89 20.78
N VAL A 54 -2.58 7.90 20.36
CA VAL A 54 -2.18 6.49 20.35
C VAL A 54 -2.47 5.84 19.00
N LEU A 55 -1.60 4.94 18.62
CA LEU A 55 -1.79 4.00 17.52
C LEU A 55 -2.03 2.61 18.14
N LEU A 56 -3.23 2.08 17.96
CA LEU A 56 -3.62 0.78 18.46
C LEU A 56 -3.41 -0.26 17.37
N VAL A 57 -2.37 -1.09 17.49
CA VAL A 57 -2.15 -2.22 16.57
C VAL A 57 -2.97 -3.41 17.04
N LEU A 58 -3.87 -3.89 16.19
CA LEU A 58 -4.80 -4.97 16.53
C LEU A 58 -4.17 -6.35 16.33
N THR A 59 -4.69 -7.34 17.05
CA THR A 59 -4.16 -8.70 17.05
C THR A 59 -4.31 -9.42 15.70
N ALA A 60 -5.42 -9.21 15.00
CA ALA A 60 -5.64 -9.83 13.69
C ALA A 60 -4.91 -9.03 12.60
N GLN A 61 -3.94 -9.64 11.92
CA GLN A 61 -3.17 -9.02 10.83
C GLN A 61 -3.24 -9.88 9.55
N PRO A 62 -4.42 -9.97 8.88
CA PRO A 62 -4.60 -10.87 7.73
C PRO A 62 -3.93 -10.38 6.44
N GLN A 63 -3.46 -9.12 6.39
CA GLN A 63 -3.02 -8.41 5.20
C GLN A 63 -2.01 -9.20 4.36
N HIS A 64 -0.94 -9.69 4.99
CA HIS A 64 0.12 -10.40 4.26
C HIS A 64 -0.41 -11.68 3.62
N ALA A 65 -1.19 -12.47 4.35
CA ALA A 65 -1.76 -13.72 3.85
C ALA A 65 -2.77 -13.48 2.71
N LEU A 66 -3.62 -12.47 2.85
CA LEU A 66 -4.57 -12.06 1.81
C LEU A 66 -3.84 -11.56 0.57
N ALA A 67 -2.87 -10.66 0.74
CA ALA A 67 -2.07 -10.14 -0.36
C ALA A 67 -1.35 -11.26 -1.10
N LYS A 68 -0.72 -12.20 -0.39
CA LYS A 68 -0.05 -13.35 -1.00
C LYS A 68 -1.03 -14.22 -1.80
N ARG A 69 -2.20 -14.51 -1.23
CA ARG A 69 -3.24 -15.32 -1.89
C ARG A 69 -3.79 -14.64 -3.14
N ILE A 70 -4.05 -13.33 -3.10
CA ILE A 70 -4.58 -12.58 -4.24
C ILE A 70 -3.50 -12.45 -5.31
N ARG A 71 -2.27 -12.08 -4.96
CA ARG A 71 -1.13 -12.03 -5.91
C ARG A 71 -0.97 -13.33 -6.69
N ALA A 72 -1.07 -14.48 -6.01
CA ALA A 72 -0.99 -15.79 -6.66
C ALA A 72 -2.04 -16.02 -7.77
N GLN A 73 -3.19 -15.34 -7.73
CA GLN A 73 -4.23 -15.42 -8.77
C GLN A 73 -3.90 -14.55 -9.99
N TYR A 74 -3.17 -13.45 -9.79
CA TYR A 74 -2.78 -12.50 -10.84
C TYR A 74 -1.43 -12.84 -11.49
N GLU A 75 -0.52 -13.47 -10.73
CA GLU A 75 0.84 -13.82 -11.15
C GLU A 75 0.91 -14.48 -12.54
N PRO A 76 0.07 -15.50 -12.88
CA PRO A 76 0.20 -16.17 -14.17
C PRO A 76 -0.06 -15.24 -15.37
N LYS A 77 -0.98 -14.27 -15.20
CA LYS A 77 -1.32 -13.30 -16.24
C LYS A 77 -0.26 -12.20 -16.35
N LEU A 78 0.26 -11.71 -15.22
CA LEU A 78 1.37 -10.77 -15.20
C LEU A 78 2.62 -11.36 -15.87
N GLU A 79 2.94 -12.62 -15.54
CA GLU A 79 4.05 -13.34 -16.17
C GLU A 79 3.82 -13.61 -17.66
N LEU A 80 2.58 -13.81 -18.10
CA LEU A 80 2.28 -13.92 -19.53
C LEU A 80 2.60 -12.62 -20.27
N LEU A 81 2.16 -11.47 -19.74
CA LEU A 81 2.45 -10.16 -20.33
C LEU A 81 3.97 -9.87 -20.30
N ALA A 82 4.65 -10.21 -19.20
CA ALA A 82 6.10 -10.09 -19.11
C ALA A 82 6.83 -10.97 -20.14
N ARG A 83 6.36 -12.22 -20.37
CA ARG A 83 6.87 -13.09 -21.44
C ARG A 83 6.66 -12.48 -22.82
N GLN A 84 5.49 -11.93 -23.11
CA GLN A 84 5.23 -11.29 -24.41
C GLN A 84 6.19 -10.13 -24.69
N ILE A 85 6.49 -9.30 -23.68
CA ILE A 85 7.51 -8.25 -23.80
C ILE A 85 8.89 -8.86 -24.08
N ARG A 86 9.28 -9.90 -23.31
CA ARG A 86 10.56 -10.58 -23.52
C ARG A 86 10.69 -11.17 -24.92
N ASP A 87 9.62 -11.74 -25.46
CA ASP A 87 9.58 -12.34 -26.80
C ASP A 87 9.68 -11.28 -27.90
N LEU A 88 9.06 -10.10 -27.70
CA LEU A 88 9.22 -8.95 -28.61
C LEU A 88 10.67 -8.45 -28.67
N TYR A 89 11.35 -8.43 -27.53
CA TYR A 89 12.75 -8.02 -27.47
C TYR A 89 13.73 -9.13 -27.86
N ALA A 90 13.34 -10.40 -27.86
CA ALA A 90 14.24 -11.54 -28.06
C ALA A 90 15.07 -11.46 -29.37
N PRO A 91 14.52 -11.05 -30.53
CA PRO A 91 15.30 -10.89 -31.77
C PRO A 91 16.39 -9.81 -31.69
N TYR A 92 16.22 -8.86 -30.76
CA TYR A 92 17.10 -7.70 -30.58
C TYR A 92 18.01 -7.85 -29.35
N ARG A 93 18.10 -9.04 -28.77
CA ARG A 93 19.04 -9.33 -27.67
C ARG A 93 20.44 -9.57 -28.21
N PRO A 94 21.47 -9.25 -27.43
CA PRO A 94 22.84 -9.52 -27.84
C PRO A 94 23.06 -11.03 -27.92
N LYS A 95 23.69 -11.49 -29.00
CA LYS A 95 23.99 -12.92 -29.22
C LYS A 95 25.20 -13.39 -28.42
N THR A 96 25.94 -12.46 -27.83
CA THR A 96 27.15 -12.68 -27.06
C THR A 96 27.05 -11.93 -25.74
N VAL A 97 27.63 -12.51 -24.69
CA VAL A 97 27.81 -11.81 -23.41
C VAL A 97 28.78 -10.65 -23.63
N MET A 98 28.42 -9.46 -23.16
CA MET A 98 29.30 -8.30 -23.24
C MET A 98 30.28 -8.32 -22.08
N ALA A 99 31.50 -7.83 -22.33
CA ALA A 99 32.59 -7.93 -21.37
C ALA A 99 32.56 -6.79 -20.34
N THR A 100 31.93 -5.67 -20.68
CA THR A 100 31.86 -4.47 -19.83
C THR A 100 30.44 -3.89 -19.77
N GLU A 101 30.18 -3.13 -18.72
CA GLU A 101 28.93 -2.38 -18.54
C GLU A 101 28.75 -1.29 -19.61
N GLU A 102 29.85 -0.67 -20.08
CA GLU A 102 29.82 0.32 -21.16
C GLU A 102 29.36 -0.29 -22.50
N GLU A 103 29.78 -1.53 -22.79
CA GLU A 103 29.32 -2.27 -23.97
C GLU A 103 27.82 -2.57 -23.86
N GLU A 104 27.36 -3.01 -22.69
CA GLU A 104 25.95 -3.30 -22.41
C GLU A 104 25.08 -2.06 -22.59
N LEU A 105 25.51 -0.93 -22.04
CA LEU A 105 24.82 0.36 -22.17
C LEU A 105 24.77 0.85 -23.63
N ALA A 106 25.88 0.75 -24.35
CA ALA A 106 25.95 1.16 -25.76
C ALA A 106 25.02 0.30 -26.64
N PHE A 107 24.95 -1.00 -26.37
CA PHE A 107 24.04 -1.90 -27.06
C PHE A 107 22.58 -1.57 -26.77
N ASP A 108 22.23 -1.30 -25.51
CA ASP A 108 20.87 -0.97 -25.12
C ASP A 108 20.39 0.32 -25.79
N LYS A 109 21.24 1.35 -25.85
CA LYS A 109 20.97 2.59 -26.60
C LYS A 109 20.77 2.32 -28.09
N LEU A 110 21.62 1.49 -28.70
CA LEU A 110 21.51 1.11 -30.11
C LEU A 110 20.25 0.30 -30.40
N ARG A 111 19.92 -0.66 -29.54
CA ARG A 111 18.70 -1.46 -29.62
C ARG A 111 17.49 -0.57 -29.60
N ASP A 112 17.41 0.34 -28.63
CA ASP A 112 16.24 1.19 -28.44
C ASP A 112 16.09 2.20 -29.60
N ALA A 113 17.21 2.68 -30.16
CA ALA A 113 17.22 3.51 -31.37
C ALA A 113 16.75 2.74 -32.62
N GLN A 114 17.12 1.46 -32.74
CA GLN A 114 16.81 0.62 -33.90
C GLN A 114 15.49 -0.15 -33.80
N LEU A 115 14.87 -0.16 -32.62
CA LEU A 115 13.63 -0.91 -32.40
C LEU A 115 12.50 -0.34 -33.27
N PRO A 116 11.84 -1.15 -34.10
CA PRO A 116 10.75 -0.69 -34.96
C PRO A 116 9.61 -0.04 -34.16
N THR A 117 8.99 1.00 -34.73
CA THR A 117 7.93 1.76 -34.07
C THR A 117 6.71 0.90 -33.73
N ASP A 118 6.40 -0.11 -34.54
CA ASP A 118 5.32 -1.07 -34.26
C ASP A 118 5.64 -1.94 -33.04
N ILE A 119 6.90 -2.34 -32.85
CA ILE A 119 7.33 -3.08 -31.67
C ILE A 119 7.24 -2.19 -30.43
N LYS A 120 7.71 -0.94 -30.50
CA LYS A 120 7.56 0.05 -29.41
C LYS A 120 6.10 0.19 -29.00
N GLY A 121 5.21 0.46 -29.96
CA GLY A 121 3.78 0.60 -29.69
C GLY A 121 3.14 -0.67 -29.08
N ARG A 122 3.58 -1.86 -29.48
CA ARG A 122 3.12 -3.12 -28.87
C ARG A 122 3.63 -3.31 -27.45
N VAL A 123 4.88 -2.96 -27.16
CA VAL A 123 5.43 -2.99 -25.80
C VAL A 123 4.67 -2.03 -24.90
N ASP A 124 4.39 -0.81 -25.37
CA ASP A 124 3.62 0.19 -24.64
C ASP A 124 2.22 -0.32 -24.30
N GLU A 125 1.53 -0.93 -25.25
CA GLU A 125 0.21 -1.52 -25.03
C GLU A 125 0.25 -2.66 -23.99
N ILE A 126 1.25 -3.55 -24.06
CA ILE A 126 1.40 -4.63 -23.06
C ILE A 126 1.73 -4.05 -21.67
N ASN A 127 2.54 -2.98 -21.60
CA ASN A 127 2.85 -2.30 -20.35
C ASN A 127 1.59 -1.68 -19.73
N LYS A 128 0.74 -1.01 -20.52
CA LYS A 128 -0.57 -0.49 -20.07
C LYS A 128 -1.46 -1.60 -19.52
N GLN A 129 -1.51 -2.75 -20.19
CA GLN A 129 -2.27 -3.91 -19.72
C GLN A 129 -1.72 -4.48 -18.41
N ARG A 130 -0.38 -4.58 -18.29
CA ARG A 130 0.29 -5.06 -17.08
C ARG A 130 0.02 -4.13 -15.89
N GLU A 131 0.08 -2.83 -16.13
CA GLU A 131 -0.17 -1.80 -15.13
C GLU A 131 -1.65 -1.79 -14.70
N ALA A 132 -2.59 -1.89 -15.65
CA ALA A 132 -4.02 -2.04 -15.35
C ALA A 132 -4.29 -3.29 -14.51
N LEU A 133 -3.66 -4.42 -14.83
CA LEU A 133 -3.80 -5.67 -14.09
C LEU A 133 -3.19 -5.57 -12.68
N ALA A 134 -2.04 -4.91 -12.54
CA ALA A 134 -1.42 -4.64 -11.25
C ALA A 134 -2.28 -3.71 -10.37
N ARG A 135 -2.90 -2.68 -10.96
CA ARG A 135 -3.88 -1.82 -10.28
C ARG A 135 -5.08 -2.62 -9.79
N GLN A 136 -5.68 -3.46 -10.63
CA GLN A 136 -6.80 -4.32 -10.24
C GLN A 136 -6.43 -5.23 -9.07
N MET A 137 -5.25 -5.85 -9.12
CA MET A 137 -4.74 -6.68 -8.02
C MET A 137 -4.63 -5.89 -6.72
N ARG A 138 -4.04 -4.68 -6.75
CA ARG A 138 -3.91 -3.81 -5.57
C ARG A 138 -5.27 -3.41 -4.99
N GLN A 139 -6.22 -3.03 -5.86
CA GLN A 139 -7.59 -2.69 -5.46
C GLN A 139 -8.32 -3.88 -4.82
N GLU A 140 -8.15 -5.09 -5.35
CA GLU A 140 -8.74 -6.29 -4.76
C GLU A 140 -8.12 -6.60 -3.39
N ILE A 141 -6.80 -6.45 -3.24
CA ILE A 141 -6.11 -6.60 -1.95
C ILE A 141 -6.66 -5.61 -0.93
N ALA A 142 -6.77 -4.33 -1.29
CA ALA A 142 -7.28 -3.29 -0.40
C ALA A 142 -8.72 -3.61 0.06
N LYS A 143 -9.63 -3.82 -0.89
CA LYS A 143 -11.04 -4.13 -0.61
C LYS A 143 -11.21 -5.39 0.25
N THR A 144 -10.49 -6.46 -0.08
CA THR A 144 -10.58 -7.73 0.66
C THR A 144 -10.01 -7.58 2.07
N THR A 145 -8.94 -6.80 2.22
CA THR A 145 -8.33 -6.48 3.51
C THR A 145 -9.29 -5.69 4.38
N GLU A 146 -9.86 -4.60 3.87
CA GLU A 146 -10.84 -3.77 4.57
C GLU A 146 -12.01 -4.61 5.11
N GLN A 147 -12.57 -5.49 4.27
CA GLN A 147 -13.63 -6.40 4.67
C GLN A 147 -13.20 -7.38 5.77
N ALA A 148 -11.98 -7.91 5.69
CA ALA A 148 -11.47 -8.88 6.65
C ALA A 148 -11.20 -8.26 8.03
N ILE A 149 -10.82 -6.99 8.10
CA ILE A 149 -10.48 -6.30 9.35
C ILE A 149 -11.64 -5.51 9.96
N ALA A 150 -12.71 -5.25 9.18
CA ALA A 150 -13.83 -4.38 9.56
C ALA A 150 -14.46 -4.70 10.93
N VAL A 151 -14.63 -5.99 11.25
CA VAL A 151 -15.19 -6.42 12.55
C VAL A 151 -14.23 -6.07 13.69
N SER A 152 -12.96 -6.48 13.58
CA SER A 152 -11.96 -6.20 14.61
C SER A 152 -11.74 -4.70 14.85
N GLN A 153 -11.82 -3.89 13.78
CA GLN A 153 -11.74 -2.45 13.91
C GLN A 153 -13.00 -1.88 14.57
N SER A 154 -14.20 -2.33 14.19
CA SER A 154 -15.44 -1.90 14.84
C SER A 154 -15.45 -2.19 16.35
N ASP A 155 -14.96 -3.36 16.76
CA ASP A 155 -14.87 -3.73 18.17
C ASP A 155 -13.89 -2.81 18.92
N ALA A 156 -12.71 -2.57 18.34
CA ALA A 156 -11.73 -1.67 18.93
C ALA A 156 -12.21 -0.20 18.98
N LEU A 157 -12.95 0.27 17.97
CA LEU A 157 -13.61 1.58 18.00
C LEU A 157 -14.56 1.70 19.19
N ALA A 158 -15.40 0.68 19.42
CA ALA A 158 -16.35 0.68 20.53
C ALA A 158 -15.62 0.70 21.89
N VAL A 159 -14.49 0.00 22.02
CA VAL A 159 -13.64 0.06 23.21
C VAL A 159 -13.07 1.46 23.43
N VAL A 160 -12.49 2.08 22.39
CA VAL A 160 -11.93 3.44 22.47
C VAL A 160 -13.01 4.44 22.89
N GLN A 161 -14.20 4.38 22.29
CA GLN A 161 -15.31 5.27 22.65
C GLN A 161 -15.81 5.00 24.08
N GLY A 162 -15.89 3.74 24.50
CA GLY A 162 -16.32 3.35 25.85
C GLY A 162 -15.35 3.74 26.98
N ILE A 163 -14.10 4.09 26.64
CA ILE A 163 -13.13 4.67 27.59
C ILE A 163 -13.05 6.20 27.49
N GLY A 164 -13.95 6.84 26.74
CA GLY A 164 -13.97 8.29 26.55
C GLY A 164 -12.95 8.79 25.53
N GLY A 165 -12.34 7.90 24.74
CA GLY A 165 -11.46 8.27 23.65
C GLY A 165 -12.19 8.62 22.36
N ARG A 166 -11.49 9.33 21.46
CA ARG A 166 -11.94 9.68 20.13
C ARG A 166 -11.08 8.98 19.09
N VAL A 167 -11.74 8.32 18.15
CA VAL A 167 -11.08 7.68 17.01
C VAL A 167 -10.83 8.74 15.95
N MET A 168 -9.59 8.83 15.48
CA MET A 168 -9.17 9.77 14.45
C MET A 168 -9.19 9.09 13.08
N GLU A 169 -8.65 7.87 12.99
CA GLU A 169 -8.50 7.17 11.71
C GLU A 169 -8.52 5.65 11.85
N ARG A 170 -8.94 4.96 10.78
CA ARG A 170 -8.81 3.52 10.59
C ARG A 170 -7.72 3.24 9.56
N ILE A 171 -6.73 2.44 9.93
CA ILE A 171 -5.60 2.12 9.06
C ILE A 171 -5.79 0.71 8.51
N GLY A 172 -5.68 0.56 7.18
CA GLY A 172 -5.90 -0.72 6.50
C GLY A 172 -4.61 -1.51 6.24
N VAL A 173 -3.51 -0.82 5.95
CA VAL A 173 -2.21 -1.41 5.58
C VAL A 173 -1.65 -2.29 6.69
N VAL A 174 -1.76 -1.80 7.92
CA VAL A 174 -1.62 -2.57 9.16
C VAL A 174 -2.98 -2.46 9.86
N ASN A 175 -3.48 -3.54 10.45
CA ASN A 175 -4.80 -3.48 11.09
C ASN A 175 -4.65 -2.68 12.39
N ALA A 176 -4.93 -1.39 12.31
CA ALA A 176 -4.68 -0.45 13.38
C ALA A 176 -5.70 0.69 13.38
N ILE A 177 -5.78 1.38 14.51
CA ILE A 177 -6.63 2.56 14.71
C ILE A 177 -5.79 3.66 15.33
N ALA A 178 -5.85 4.86 14.75
CA ALA A 178 -5.34 6.06 15.37
C ALA A 178 -6.45 6.67 16.26
N ALA A 179 -6.13 6.98 17.51
CA ALA A 179 -7.08 7.55 18.46
C ALA A 179 -6.41 8.53 19.43
N VAL A 180 -7.22 9.35 20.08
CA VAL A 180 -6.86 10.12 21.26
C VAL A 180 -7.64 9.55 22.45
N ILE A 181 -6.96 9.20 23.53
CA ILE A 181 -7.57 8.62 24.73
C ILE A 181 -7.28 9.46 25.97
N PRO A 182 -8.13 9.45 27.01
CA PRO A 182 -7.77 9.99 28.32
C PRO A 182 -6.55 9.24 28.87
N SER A 183 -5.58 9.95 29.46
CA SER A 183 -4.34 9.33 29.96
C SER A 183 -4.58 8.24 31.01
N GLY A 184 -5.55 8.46 31.90
CA GLY A 184 -5.97 7.47 32.90
C GLY A 184 -6.62 6.20 32.33
N ALA A 185 -6.92 6.16 31.03
CA ALA A 185 -7.49 4.99 30.36
C ALA A 185 -6.45 4.06 29.72
N LEU A 186 -5.15 4.42 29.77
CA LEU A 186 -4.07 3.66 29.12
C LEU A 186 -4.02 2.19 29.58
N ASP A 187 -4.07 1.94 30.89
CA ASP A 187 -4.04 0.58 31.45
C ASP A 187 -5.29 -0.23 31.09
N LYS A 188 -6.46 0.42 31.07
CA LYS A 188 -7.72 -0.21 30.66
C LYS A 188 -7.65 -0.61 29.18
N LEU A 189 -7.08 0.24 28.33
CA LEU A 189 -6.88 -0.07 26.92
C LEU A 189 -5.86 -1.20 26.73
N ALA A 190 -4.77 -1.22 27.51
CA ALA A 190 -3.76 -2.27 27.50
C ALA A 190 -4.29 -3.64 27.96
N SER A 191 -5.42 -3.67 28.69
CA SER A 191 -6.07 -4.92 29.09
C SER A 191 -6.98 -5.53 28.00
N TYR A 192 -7.22 -4.82 26.89
CA TYR A 192 -8.10 -5.27 25.82
C TYR A 192 -7.43 -6.32 24.93
N GLN A 193 -8.00 -7.53 24.89
CA GLN A 193 -7.41 -8.67 24.16
C GLN A 193 -7.31 -8.47 22.64
N GLY A 194 -8.11 -7.55 22.07
CA GLY A 194 -8.06 -7.23 20.65
C GLY A 194 -6.83 -6.42 20.23
N VAL A 195 -6.06 -5.90 21.18
CA VAL A 195 -4.87 -5.07 20.94
C VAL A 195 -3.61 -5.89 21.19
N THR A 196 -2.57 -5.61 20.41
CA THR A 196 -1.22 -6.19 20.55
C THR A 196 -0.21 -5.16 20.99
N GLU A 197 -0.38 -3.94 20.51
CA GLU A 197 0.53 -2.85 20.79
C GLU A 197 -0.22 -1.53 20.85
N ILE A 198 0.19 -0.68 21.78
CA ILE A 198 -0.23 0.71 21.91
C ILE A 198 1.04 1.53 21.73
N ALA A 199 1.18 2.10 20.54
CA ALA A 199 2.28 2.97 20.16
C ALA A 199 1.88 4.44 20.25
N TYR A 200 2.86 5.32 20.41
CA TYR A 200 2.64 6.76 20.36
C TYR A 200 2.32 7.19 18.92
N ASN A 201 1.17 7.84 18.72
CA ASN A 201 0.81 8.38 17.42
C ASN A 201 1.38 9.79 17.29
N GLN A 202 2.64 9.87 16.84
CA GLN A 202 3.31 11.14 16.58
C GLN A 202 3.12 11.54 15.11
N PRO A 203 2.73 12.79 14.83
CA PRO A 203 2.87 13.35 13.49
C PRO A 203 4.34 13.30 13.04
N GLY A 204 4.55 12.99 11.76
CA GLY A 204 5.84 13.21 11.11
C GLY A 204 6.24 14.68 11.21
N LYS A 205 7.55 14.96 11.27
CA LYS A 205 8.08 16.31 11.14
C LYS A 205 8.70 16.44 9.75
N PRO A 206 8.64 17.61 9.11
CA PRO A 206 9.43 17.87 7.91
C PRO A 206 10.91 17.66 8.26
N GLU A 207 11.52 16.65 7.66
CA GLU A 207 12.94 16.32 7.84
C GLU A 207 13.66 16.56 6.51
N LEU A 208 13.70 17.82 6.04
CA LEU A 208 14.67 18.31 5.04
C LEU A 208 14.53 19.84 4.81
N ASP A 209 15.50 20.66 5.19
CA ASP A 209 15.51 22.10 4.92
C ASP A 209 16.69 22.57 4.04
N ASN A 210 17.52 21.65 3.53
CA ASN A 210 18.71 21.99 2.75
C ASN A 210 19.28 20.87 1.86
N GLN A 211 18.62 20.49 0.76
CA GLN A 211 19.29 19.64 -0.25
C GLN A 211 20.10 20.50 -1.24
N ALA A 212 21.36 20.80 -0.90
CA ALA A 212 22.29 21.51 -1.78
C ALA A 212 23.20 20.53 -2.56
N SER A 213 23.19 20.68 -3.89
CA SER A 213 24.20 20.21 -4.87
C SER A 213 24.42 18.70 -5.08
N SER A 214 23.54 18.12 -5.90
CA SER A 214 23.77 17.14 -6.98
C SER A 214 24.83 16.03 -6.82
N LEU A 215 24.30 14.81 -6.58
CA LEU A 215 24.93 13.48 -6.53
C LEU A 215 25.59 12.98 -7.85
N GLY A 216 26.12 13.85 -8.72
CA GLY A 216 26.74 13.44 -10.00
C GLY A 216 25.75 13.11 -11.13
N VAL A 217 24.52 13.61 -11.06
CA VAL A 217 23.41 13.30 -11.98
C VAL A 217 23.62 13.68 -13.45
N ASN A 218 24.59 14.56 -13.75
CA ASN A 218 24.90 14.96 -15.12
C ASN A 218 25.32 13.77 -16.01
N ALA A 219 25.97 12.75 -15.43
CA ALA A 219 26.32 11.53 -16.17
C ALA A 219 25.06 10.78 -16.61
N PHE A 220 24.10 10.58 -15.69
CA PHE A 220 22.82 9.93 -15.98
C PHE A 220 22.03 10.67 -17.06
N TRP A 221 21.91 12.00 -16.95
CA TRP A 221 21.21 12.80 -17.96
C TRP A 221 21.87 12.75 -19.33
N SER A 222 23.21 12.79 -19.37
CA SER A 222 23.98 12.69 -20.62
C SER A 222 23.81 11.33 -21.28
N ASP A 223 23.50 10.30 -20.49
CA ASP A 223 23.16 8.97 -20.95
C ASP A 223 21.67 8.79 -21.28
N GLY A 224 20.85 9.83 -21.13
CA GLY A 224 19.42 9.83 -21.45
C GLY A 224 18.51 9.34 -20.33
N TYR A 225 19.03 9.16 -19.12
CA TYR A 225 18.24 8.77 -17.95
C TYR A 225 17.72 10.01 -17.22
N ASP A 226 16.43 10.27 -17.36
CA ASP A 226 15.75 11.43 -16.77
C ASP A 226 14.54 11.04 -15.90
N GLY A 227 14.34 9.76 -15.62
CA GLY A 227 13.16 9.25 -14.89
C GLY A 227 12.13 8.56 -15.79
N GLY A 228 11.99 9.00 -17.06
CA GLY A 228 11.14 8.37 -18.07
C GLY A 228 9.77 7.87 -17.56
N ILE A 229 9.53 6.56 -17.66
CA ILE A 229 8.23 5.94 -17.34
C ILE A 229 7.94 5.77 -15.85
N TRP A 230 8.87 6.15 -14.96
CA TRP A 230 8.71 5.95 -13.53
C TRP A 230 7.91 7.09 -12.90
N ASP A 231 7.13 6.75 -11.88
CA ASP A 231 6.39 7.72 -11.06
C ASP A 231 7.16 7.98 -9.76
N VAL A 232 6.93 9.14 -9.15
CA VAL A 232 7.47 9.49 -7.83
C VAL A 232 6.34 9.70 -6.83
N GLY A 233 6.49 9.14 -5.63
CA GLY A 233 5.62 9.42 -4.50
C GLY A 233 6.18 10.57 -3.65
N VAL A 234 5.41 11.65 -3.47
CA VAL A 234 5.72 12.76 -2.57
C VAL A 234 4.74 12.73 -1.41
N LEU A 235 5.21 12.22 -0.29
CA LEU A 235 4.46 12.10 0.95
C LEU A 235 4.88 13.26 1.86
N ASP A 236 4.11 14.36 1.85
CA ASP A 236 4.51 15.64 2.45
C ASP A 236 3.27 16.50 2.84
N GLU A 237 3.41 17.82 2.99
CA GLU A 237 2.28 18.76 3.16
C GLU A 237 1.53 19.07 1.85
N GLY A 238 1.64 18.22 0.83
CA GLY A 238 1.02 18.41 -0.49
C GLY A 238 1.89 19.20 -1.46
N VAL A 239 1.44 19.28 -2.72
CA VAL A 239 2.23 19.90 -3.81
C VAL A 239 1.38 20.91 -4.56
N ASP A 240 1.94 22.08 -4.85
CA ASP A 240 1.35 23.01 -5.83
C ASP A 240 1.51 22.44 -7.25
N GLU A 241 0.48 21.71 -7.70
CA GLU A 241 0.42 21.10 -9.04
C GLU A 241 0.51 22.12 -10.17
N THR A 242 0.20 23.40 -9.89
CA THR A 242 0.25 24.48 -10.88
C THR A 242 1.60 25.15 -10.97
N HIS A 243 2.56 24.75 -10.14
CA HIS A 243 3.89 25.34 -10.11
C HIS A 243 4.58 25.19 -11.47
N PRO A 244 5.06 26.28 -12.11
CA PRO A 244 5.57 26.24 -13.48
C PRO A 244 6.73 25.27 -13.71
N ALA A 245 7.53 25.00 -12.68
CA ALA A 245 8.64 24.05 -12.78
C ALA A 245 8.18 22.58 -12.81
N LEU A 246 6.94 22.28 -12.42
CA LEU A 246 6.36 20.94 -12.47
C LEU A 246 5.39 20.76 -13.66
N ALA A 247 5.33 21.75 -14.55
CA ALA A 247 4.48 21.69 -15.72
C ALA A 247 4.88 20.50 -16.61
N GLY A 248 3.86 19.73 -17.03
CA GLY A 248 4.03 18.56 -17.90
C GLY A 248 3.94 17.21 -17.17
N HIS A 249 4.00 17.20 -15.84
CA HIS A 249 3.72 15.98 -15.06
C HIS A 249 2.22 15.78 -14.85
N THR A 250 1.83 14.51 -14.78
CA THR A 250 0.49 14.14 -14.29
C THR A 250 0.53 14.02 -12.78
N PHE A 251 -0.46 14.60 -12.09
CA PHE A 251 -0.60 14.47 -10.65
C PHE A 251 -1.71 13.49 -10.29
N TYR A 252 -1.48 12.71 -9.24
CA TYR A 252 -2.48 11.83 -8.63
C TYR A 252 -2.60 12.13 -7.14
N GLU A 253 -3.84 12.03 -6.65
CA GLU A 253 -4.14 11.79 -5.22
C GLU A 253 -3.73 12.90 -4.25
N ASN A 254 -3.42 14.13 -4.67
CA ASN A 254 -2.99 15.22 -3.78
C ASN A 254 -3.98 15.54 -2.64
N TYR A 255 -3.86 14.80 -1.53
CA TYR A 255 -4.77 14.80 -0.39
C TYR A 255 -4.34 15.80 0.71
N ALA A 256 -3.37 16.66 0.44
CA ALA A 256 -2.82 17.63 1.40
C ALA A 256 -2.85 19.07 0.87
N PRO A 257 -2.82 20.09 1.75
CA PRO A 257 -2.89 21.49 1.32
C PRO A 257 -1.56 21.98 0.73
N ASN A 258 -1.42 21.94 -0.61
CA ASN A 258 -0.32 22.48 -1.44
C ASN A 258 0.78 23.28 -0.69
N GLY A 259 1.62 22.56 0.07
CA GLY A 259 2.62 23.16 0.93
C GLY A 259 3.88 23.56 0.18
N ALA A 260 4.62 24.54 0.73
CA ALA A 260 5.86 25.01 0.12
C ALA A 260 6.98 23.98 0.23
N HIS A 261 7.02 23.20 1.33
CA HIS A 261 7.99 22.14 1.53
C HIS A 261 7.74 20.99 0.55
N GLY A 262 6.53 20.45 0.49
CA GLY A 262 6.17 19.38 -0.45
C GLY A 262 6.34 19.79 -1.91
N THR A 263 6.02 21.04 -2.26
CA THR A 263 6.31 21.60 -3.60
C THR A 263 7.81 21.66 -3.88
N GLY A 264 8.62 22.04 -2.89
CA GLY A 264 10.08 22.02 -2.98
C GLY A 264 10.62 20.62 -3.22
N VAL A 265 10.17 19.63 -2.44
CA VAL A 265 10.52 18.22 -2.59
C VAL A 265 10.13 17.70 -3.97
N ALA A 266 8.90 17.98 -4.43
CA ALA A 266 8.46 17.61 -5.77
C ALA A 266 9.35 18.24 -6.85
N CYS A 267 9.73 19.52 -6.71
CA CYS A 267 10.65 20.18 -7.63
C CYS A 267 12.05 19.54 -7.64
N MET A 268 12.56 19.07 -6.50
CA MET A 268 13.86 18.40 -6.44
C MET A 268 13.90 17.12 -7.28
N TYR A 269 12.77 16.41 -7.40
CA TYR A 269 12.67 15.23 -8.25
C TYR A 269 12.25 15.58 -9.68
N GLY A 270 11.16 16.31 -9.86
CA GLY A 270 10.47 16.48 -11.14
C GLY A 270 10.64 17.84 -11.81
N SER A 271 11.43 18.79 -11.29
CA SER A 271 11.48 20.11 -11.93
C SER A 271 12.00 20.06 -13.38
N SER A 272 11.18 20.52 -14.33
CA SER A 272 11.54 20.70 -15.74
C SER A 272 12.22 22.04 -16.03
N ASN A 273 12.47 22.87 -14.99
CA ASN A 273 13.16 24.15 -15.12
C ASN A 273 14.60 23.97 -15.65
N ALA A 274 15.01 24.81 -16.61
CA ALA A 274 16.33 24.69 -17.24
C ALA A 274 17.51 24.93 -16.27
N THR A 275 17.33 25.77 -15.25
CA THR A 275 18.37 26.14 -14.28
C THR A 275 18.30 25.26 -13.03
N HIS A 276 17.09 24.99 -12.54
CA HIS A 276 16.84 24.21 -11.32
C HIS A 276 16.17 22.89 -11.70
N LYS A 277 16.87 22.08 -12.49
CA LYS A 277 16.35 20.82 -13.01
C LYS A 277 16.30 19.75 -11.92
N GLY A 278 15.18 19.06 -11.81
CA GLY A 278 14.99 17.94 -10.89
C GLY A 278 15.79 16.71 -11.31
N LEU A 279 16.10 15.83 -10.36
CA LEU A 279 16.89 14.62 -10.61
C LEU A 279 16.30 13.74 -11.72
N ALA A 280 14.97 13.61 -11.72
CA ALA A 280 14.18 12.79 -12.61
C ALA A 280 13.12 13.65 -13.34
N PHE A 281 13.55 14.76 -13.95
CA PHE A 281 12.68 15.73 -14.62
C PHE A 281 11.81 15.17 -15.77
N GLY A 282 12.11 13.96 -16.27
CA GLY A 282 11.35 13.25 -17.30
C GLY A 282 10.40 12.19 -16.74
N LEU A 283 10.24 12.09 -15.41
CA LEU A 283 9.30 11.16 -14.77
C LEU A 283 7.85 11.33 -15.28
N ASN A 284 7.08 10.25 -15.20
CA ASN A 284 5.74 10.18 -15.78
C ASN A 284 4.70 10.89 -14.90
N ALA A 285 4.59 10.52 -13.62
CA ALA A 285 3.63 11.12 -12.70
C ALA A 285 4.17 11.34 -11.29
N ILE A 286 3.55 12.30 -10.60
CA ILE A 286 3.78 12.61 -9.20
C ILE A 286 2.53 12.19 -8.42
N ILE A 287 2.69 11.20 -7.55
CA ILE A 287 1.65 10.74 -6.64
C ILE A 287 1.87 11.48 -5.33
N VAL A 288 0.89 12.26 -4.90
CA VAL A 288 1.03 13.14 -3.74
C VAL A 288 0.13 12.61 -2.63
N ASP A 289 0.67 12.45 -1.42
CA ASP A 289 -0.12 12.06 -0.26
C ASP A 289 0.36 12.85 0.97
N ASN A 290 -0.44 12.84 2.04
CA ASN A 290 -0.15 13.58 3.26
C ASN A 290 0.78 12.76 4.18
N ALA A 291 1.88 13.35 4.65
CA ALA A 291 2.74 12.73 5.68
C ALA A 291 3.07 13.63 6.88
N GLY A 292 2.29 14.67 7.13
CA GLY A 292 2.47 15.59 8.25
C GLY A 292 1.38 15.55 9.32
N ASP A 293 0.39 14.66 9.21
CA ASP A 293 -0.81 14.67 10.05
C ASP A 293 -0.86 13.48 11.03
N THR A 294 -1.68 13.60 12.07
CA THR A 294 -1.97 12.49 13.00
C THR A 294 -2.57 11.31 12.24
N GLY A 295 -2.02 10.10 12.42
CA GLY A 295 -2.52 8.89 11.74
C GLY A 295 -1.72 8.47 10.50
N THR A 296 -0.84 9.33 9.97
CA THR A 296 0.09 8.96 8.89
C THR A 296 1.34 8.35 9.51
N SER A 297 1.57 7.04 9.32
CA SER A 297 2.71 6.32 9.89
C SER A 297 4.02 6.64 9.14
N MET A 298 4.50 7.88 9.27
CA MET A 298 5.85 8.25 8.89
C MET A 298 6.50 8.85 10.14
N SER A 299 6.95 7.96 11.03
CA SER A 299 7.92 8.35 12.05
C SER A 299 9.20 8.78 11.31
N GLY A 300 9.57 10.05 11.44
CA GLY A 300 10.94 10.49 11.16
C GLY A 300 11.94 9.77 12.05
#